data_AF-A0A1F6MG03-F1
#
_entry.id   AF-A0A1F6MG03-F1
#
_cell.length_a   1.000
_cell.length_b   1.000
_cell.length_c   1.000
_cell.angle_alpha   90.00
_cell.angle_beta   90.00
_cell.angle_gamma   90.00
#
_symmetry.space_group_name_H-M   'P 1'
#
loop_
_entity.id
_entity.type
_entity.pdbx_description
1 polymer ?
#
loop_
_entity_poly.entity_id
_entity_poly.type
_entity_poly.pdbx_seq_one_letter_code
_entity_poly.pdbx_strand_id
1 'polypeptide(L)' 'MQKGDKNETSRERFRRLATLRTNGVLKRLKVLGNCSNRNAYEYDEEDINKIFSEIERKVKEVKAKFHFPKKRDFKL' A
#
# COMPACT_ATOMS: atom_id res chain seq x y z
N MET A 1 -12.74 14.68 6.38
CA MET A 1 -12.88 13.43 5.60
C MET A 1 -14.09 13.58 4.68
N GLN A 2 -13.97 13.33 3.37
CA GLN A 2 -15.15 13.32 2.49
C GLN A 2 -16.09 12.18 2.92
N LYS A 3 -17.24 12.52 3.51
CA LYS A 3 -18.32 11.56 3.79
C LYS A 3 -18.83 11.01 2.47
N GLY A 4 -19.01 9.69 2.38
CA GLY A 4 -19.63 9.06 1.21
C GLY A 4 -21.10 9.45 1.11
N ASP A 5 -21.58 9.61 -0.12
CA ASP A 5 -23.01 9.78 -0.38
C ASP A 5 -23.77 8.50 -0.03
N LYS A 6 -24.98 8.63 0.52
CA LYS A 6 -25.86 7.48 0.80
C LYS A 6 -26.31 6.77 -0.49
N ASN A 7 -26.25 7.46 -1.63
CA ASN A 7 -26.69 6.95 -2.93
C ASN A 7 -25.52 6.52 -3.86
N GLU A 8 -24.29 6.40 -3.35
CA GLU A 8 -23.14 6.01 -4.20
C GLU A 8 -23.27 4.57 -4.72
N THR A 9 -22.95 4.35 -6.00
CA THR A 9 -22.81 3.01 -6.56
C THR A 9 -21.58 2.29 -5.97
N SER A 10 -21.56 0.96 -6.03
CA SER A 10 -20.39 0.17 -5.60
C SER A 10 -19.09 0.59 -6.30
N ARG A 11 -19.17 1.03 -7.56
CA ARG A 11 -18.01 1.51 -8.33
C ARG A 11 -17.51 2.87 -7.84
N GLU A 12 -18.43 3.80 -7.57
CA GLU A 12 -18.09 5.12 -7.03
C GLU A 12 -17.51 5.00 -5.62
N ARG A 13 -18.12 4.17 -4.77
CA ARG A 13 -17.60 3.83 -3.44
C ARG A 13 -16.18 3.28 -3.53
N PHE A 14 -15.94 2.34 -4.45
CA PHE A 14 -14.59 1.79 -4.67
C PHE A 14 -13.61 2.89 -5.07
N ARG A 15 -13.92 3.70 -6.09
CA ARG A 15 -13.05 4.79 -6.55
C ARG A 15 -12.74 5.77 -5.43
N ARG A 16 -13.75 6.24 -4.70
CA ARG A 16 -13.58 7.19 -3.58
C ARG A 16 -12.67 6.61 -2.50
N LEU A 17 -12.95 5.39 -2.04
CA LEU A 17 -12.18 4.76 -0.98
C LEU A 17 -10.77 4.37 -1.44
N ALA A 18 -10.60 3.87 -2.65
CA ALA A 18 -9.31 3.52 -3.22
C ALA A 18 -8.43 4.77 -3.34
N THR A 19 -8.93 5.85 -3.94
CA THR A 19 -8.20 7.12 -4.04
C THR A 19 -7.80 7.66 -2.68
N LEU A 20 -8.74 7.70 -1.72
CA LEU A 20 -8.47 8.18 -0.36
C LEU A 20 -7.36 7.35 0.31
N ARG A 21 -7.44 6.02 0.22
CA ARG A 21 -6.47 5.10 0.84
C ARG A 21 -5.11 5.19 0.17
N THR A 22 -5.06 5.23 -1.16
CA THR A 22 -3.81 5.38 -1.93
C THR A 22 -3.10 6.68 -1.54
N ASN A 23 -3.82 7.80 -1.47
CA ASN A 23 -3.24 9.07 -1.02
C ASN A 23 -2.72 8.99 0.42
N GLY A 24 -3.41 8.25 1.29
CA GLY A 24 -2.93 7.96 2.64
C GLY A 24 -1.59 7.22 2.66
N VAL A 25 -1.46 6.17 1.85
CA VAL A 25 -0.20 5.41 1.70
C VAL A 25 0.91 6.31 1.16
N LEU A 26 0.67 7.05 0.09
CA LEU A 26 1.66 7.96 -0.50
C LEU A 26 2.13 9.03 0.48
N LYS A 27 1.22 9.58 1.29
CA LYS A 27 1.59 10.54 2.34
C LYS A 27 2.49 9.90 3.39
N ARG A 28 2.23 8.65 3.79
CA ARG A 28 3.06 7.93 4.76
C ARG A 28 4.44 7.61 4.19
N LEU A 29 4.52 7.19 2.92
CA LEU A 29 5.79 6.99 2.23
C LEU A 29 6.60 8.30 2.12
N LYS A 30 5.94 9.43 1.85
CA LYS A 30 6.60 10.74 1.88
C LYS A 30 7.21 11.06 3.25
N VAL A 31 6.46 10.81 4.34
CA VAL A 31 6.97 11.01 5.71
C VAL A 31 8.14 10.08 6.00
N LEU A 32 8.06 8.80 5.62
CA LEU A 32 9.17 7.86 5.73
C LEU A 32 10.41 8.34 4.96
N GLY A 33 10.22 8.92 3.77
CA GLY A 33 11.31 9.50 2.98
C GLY A 33 12.07 10.61 3.69
N ASN A 34 11.49 11.30 4.67
CA ASN A 34 12.20 12.31 5.46
C ASN A 34 13.33 11.70 6.32
N CYS A 35 13.26 10.40 6.63
CA CYS A 35 14.33 9.67 7.34
C CYS A 35 15.60 9.52 6.50
N SER A 36 15.56 9.82 5.20
CA SER A 36 16.76 9.83 4.34
C SER A 36 17.74 10.97 4.63
N ASN A 37 17.38 11.90 5.51
CA ASN A 37 18.28 12.98 5.91
C ASN A 37 19.39 12.44 6.83
N ARG A 38 20.54 12.10 6.24
CA ARG A 38 21.73 11.62 6.97
C ARG A 38 22.30 12.61 7.99
N ASN A 39 21.95 13.91 7.91
CA ASN A 39 22.35 14.89 8.92
C ASN A 39 21.52 14.79 10.21
N ALA A 40 20.32 14.22 10.12
CA ALA A 40 19.40 14.08 11.26
C ALA A 40 19.33 12.63 11.77
N TYR A 41 19.68 11.64 10.93
CA TYR A 41 19.55 10.23 11.24
C TYR A 41 20.77 9.45 10.76
N GLU A 42 21.18 8.47 11.55
CA GLU A 42 22.15 7.45 11.17
C GLU A 42 21.40 6.17 10.78
N TYR A 43 21.79 5.58 9.66
CA TYR A 43 21.25 4.33 9.14
C TYR A 43 22.21 3.74 8.12
N ASP A 44 22.20 2.42 8.01
CA ASP A 44 22.97 1.68 7.02
C ASP A 44 22.09 1.09 5.92
N GLU A 45 22.70 0.33 5.01
CA GLU A 45 21.98 -0.34 3.93
C GLU A 45 21.10 -1.49 4.45
N GLU A 46 21.43 -2.13 5.57
CA GLU A 46 20.63 -3.19 6.15
C GLU A 46 19.29 -2.65 6.67
N ASP A 47 19.30 -1.48 7.32
CA ASP A 47 18.10 -0.77 7.76
C ASP A 47 17.17 -0.43 6.59
N ILE A 48 17.74 0.14 5.52
CA ILE A 48 16.99 0.48 4.29
C ILE A 48 16.36 -0.78 3.71
N ASN A 49 17.15 -1.85 3.57
CA ASN A 49 16.69 -3.12 3.01
C ASN A 49 15.55 -3.74 3.82
N LYS A 50 15.65 -3.76 5.15
CA LYS A 50 14.59 -4.27 6.04
C LYS A 50 13.29 -3.48 5.87
N ILE A 51 13.36 -2.15 5.84
CA ILE A 51 12.19 -1.28 5.68
C ILE A 51 11.49 -1.55 4.36
N PHE A 52 12.22 -1.52 3.24
CA PHE A 52 11.60 -1.64 1.93
C PHE A 52 11.16 -3.07 1.60
N SER A 53 11.89 -4.09 2.07
CA SER A 53 11.47 -5.49 1.92
C SER A 53 10.10 -5.75 2.54
N GLU A 54 9.84 -5.22 3.74
CA GLU A 54 8.54 -5.40 4.40
C GLU A 54 7.42 -4.62 3.70
N ILE A 55 7.69 -3.41 3.21
CA ILE A 55 6.73 -2.61 2.43
C ILE A 55 6.37 -3.35 1.13
N GLU A 56 7.36 -3.82 0.38
CA GLU A 56 7.15 -4.56 -0.87
C GLU A 56 6.38 -5.85 -0.66
N ARG A 57 6.73 -6.62 0.39
CA ARG A 57 6.00 -7.81 0.79
C ARG A 57 4.53 -7.50 1.03
N LYS A 58 4.22 -6.45 1.80
CA LYS A 58 2.84 -6.03 2.07
C LYS A 58 2.10 -5.58 0.81
N VAL A 59 2.77 -4.83 -0.07
CA VAL A 59 2.21 -4.40 -1.36
C VAL A 59 1.83 -5.61 -2.21
N LYS A 60 2.72 -6.61 -2.29
CA LYS A 60 2.47 -7.87 -3.03
C LYS A 60 1.26 -8.62 -2.47
N GLU A 61 1.18 -8.78 -1.14
CA GLU A 61 0.04 -9.42 -0.47
C GLU A 61 -1.28 -8.72 -0.77
N VAL A 62 -1.32 -7.39 -0.66
CA VAL A 62 -2.54 -6.61 -0.91
C VAL A 62 -2.93 -6.67 -2.39
N LYS A 63 -1.97 -6.56 -3.31
CA LYS A 63 -2.20 -6.69 -4.75
C LYS A 63 -2.78 -8.06 -5.10
N ALA A 64 -2.28 -9.14 -4.48
CA ALA A 64 -2.80 -10.48 -4.69
C ALA A 64 -4.30 -10.61 -4.37
N LYS A 65 -4.85 -9.85 -3.43
CA LYS A 65 -6.30 -9.86 -3.11
C LYS A 65 -7.18 -9.35 -4.25
N PHE A 66 -6.64 -8.58 -5.20
CA PHE A 66 -7.37 -8.14 -6.39
C PHE A 66 -7.35 -9.17 -7.52
N HIS A 67 -6.42 -10.11 -7.46
CA HIS A 67 -6.29 -11.21 -8.40
C HIS A 67 -6.79 -12.47 -7.72
N PHE A 68 -8.10 -12.69 -7.76
CA PHE A 68 -8.67 -13.95 -7.27
C PHE A 68 -7.92 -15.12 -7.92
N PRO A 69 -7.32 -16.03 -7.14
CA PRO A 69 -6.78 -17.25 -7.72
C PRO A 69 -7.95 -18.01 -8.32
N LYS A 70 -8.02 -18.12 -9.66
CA LYS A 70 -8.83 -19.16 -10.28
C LYS A 70 -8.40 -20.47 -9.62
N LYS A 71 -9.34 -21.24 -9.07
CA LYS A 71 -9.08 -22.61 -8.59
C LYS A 71 -8.22 -23.30 -9.64
N ARG A 72 -6.95 -23.57 -9.31
CA ARG A 72 -6.11 -24.44 -10.10
C ARG A 72 -6.19 -25.77 -9.39
N ASP A 73 -6.93 -26.70 -9.99
CA ASP A 73 -6.89 -28.08 -9.53
C ASP A 73 -5.46 -28.58 -9.78
N PHE A 74 -4.79 -29.02 -8.72
CA PHE A 74 -3.50 -29.66 -8.83
C PHE A 74 -3.69 -30.98 -9.58
N LYS A 75 -2.88 -31.20 -10.62
CA LYS A 75 -2.74 -32.49 -11.29
C LYS A 75 -1.26 -32.88 -11.25
N LEU A 76 -0.99 -34.12 -10.84
CA LEU A 76 0.33 -34.75 -10.94
C LEU A 76 0.72 -34.93 -12.41
#